data_AF-A0A640Y4T9-F1
#
_entry.id   AF-A0A640Y4T9-F1
#
_cell.length_a   1.000
_cell.length_b   1.000
_cell.length_c   1.000
_cell.angle_alpha   90.00
_cell.angle_beta   90.00
_cell.angle_gamma   90.00
#
_symmetry.space_group_name_H-M   'P 1'
#
loop_
_entity.id
_entity.type
_entity.pdbx_description
1 polymer ?
#
loop_
_entity_poly.entity_id
_entity_poly.type
_entity_poly.pdbx_seq_one_letter_code
_entity_poly.pdbx_strand_id
1 'polypeptide(L)'
;MSGRAARRAGRPRVLFATSNGTGLGHLNRAMAIARRLPPSWRSSFFTLSAAAPVVAAEGWEVDYLASYRRAASGTDRAWNLRLGAMLEQVLAEREPDLVVFDGVHPYRALTHLLSARGAPPSIWCRRPLWRRGSPAAAL
;
A
#
# COMPACT_ATOMS: atom_id res chain seq x y z
N MET A 1 -4.97 6.95 -26.39
CA MET A 1 -5.60 5.73 -25.85
C MET A 1 -4.77 4.54 -26.29
N SER A 2 -4.75 3.47 -25.47
CA SER A 2 -4.02 2.20 -25.70
C SER A 2 -2.54 2.20 -25.31
N GLY A 3 -2.19 1.34 -24.35
CA GLY A 3 -0.81 1.11 -23.90
C GLY A 3 -0.73 0.14 -22.72
N ARG A 4 -1.77 0.09 -21.88
CA ARG A 4 -1.85 -0.82 -20.72
C ARG A 4 -2.87 -1.97 -20.88
N ALA A 5 -3.59 -2.00 -22.01
CA ALA A 5 -4.53 -3.07 -22.35
C ALA A 5 -3.84 -4.33 -22.92
N ALA A 6 -2.54 -4.26 -23.25
CA ALA A 6 -1.72 -5.44 -23.43
C ALA A 6 -1.38 -6.00 -22.05
N ARG A 7 -2.37 -6.63 -21.39
CA ARG A 7 -2.19 -7.38 -20.16
C ARG A 7 -1.04 -8.36 -20.38
N ARG A 8 0.08 -8.17 -19.66
CA ARG A 8 1.16 -9.16 -19.61
C ARG A 8 0.51 -10.51 -19.27
N ALA A 9 0.92 -11.57 -19.95
CA ALA A 9 0.45 -12.95 -19.77
C ALA A 9 0.79 -13.56 -18.38
N GLY A 10 0.95 -12.72 -17.35
CA GLY A 10 1.30 -13.08 -15.99
C GLY A 10 0.11 -13.03 -15.02
N ARG A 11 0.30 -13.68 -13.88
CA ARG A 11 -0.60 -13.65 -12.72
C ARG A 11 -0.77 -12.20 -12.22
N PRO A 12 -2.01 -11.67 -12.05
CA PRO A 12 -2.22 -10.33 -11.55
C PRO A 12 -1.52 -10.09 -10.20
N ARG A 13 -0.87 -8.94 -10.05
CA ARG A 13 -0.05 -8.57 -8.89
C ARG A 13 -0.72 -7.45 -8.09
N VAL A 14 -0.90 -7.63 -6.79
CA VAL A 14 -1.46 -6.63 -5.89
C VAL A 14 -0.45 -6.28 -4.81
N LEU A 15 -0.16 -4.99 -4.67
CA LEU A 15 0.60 -4.45 -3.55
C LEU A 15 -0.35 -3.91 -2.49
N PHE A 16 -0.31 -4.50 -1.30
CA PHE A 16 -1.02 -4.00 -0.12
C PHE A 16 -0.11 -3.05 0.67
N ALA A 17 -0.41 -1.75 0.65
CA ALA A 17 0.28 -0.74 1.42
C ALA A 17 -0.51 -0.42 2.70
N THR A 18 0.13 -0.44 3.87
CA THR A 18 -0.57 -0.21 5.15
C THR A 18 0.12 0.78 6.06
N SER A 19 -0.67 1.66 6.67
CA SER A 19 -0.19 2.58 7.71
C SER A 19 0.08 1.89 9.06
N ASN A 20 0.82 2.55 9.95
CA ASN A 20 0.96 2.12 11.34
C ASN A 20 -0.19 2.70 12.17
N GLY A 21 -1.22 1.88 12.41
CA GLY A 21 -2.33 2.27 13.30
C GLY A 21 -1.97 2.15 14.78
N THR A 22 -2.95 2.34 15.66
CA THR A 22 -2.85 2.07 17.11
C THR A 22 -2.84 0.57 17.45
N GLY A 23 -2.81 -0.30 16.44
CA GLY A 23 -2.78 -1.76 16.55
C GLY A 23 -2.69 -2.43 15.17
N LEU A 24 -2.97 -3.74 15.11
CA LEU A 24 -2.81 -4.56 13.90
C LEU A 24 -3.97 -4.48 12.89
N GLY A 25 -4.94 -3.58 13.10
CA GLY A 25 -6.19 -3.57 12.35
C GLY A 25 -6.02 -3.38 10.84
N HIS A 26 -5.17 -2.45 10.40
CA HIS A 26 -4.90 -2.19 8.97
C HIS A 26 -4.22 -3.39 8.31
N LEU A 27 -3.16 -3.89 8.95
CA LEU A 27 -2.39 -5.03 8.44
C LEU A 27 -3.24 -6.30 8.36
N ASN A 28 -4.00 -6.62 9.42
CA ASN A 28 -4.87 -7.80 9.45
C ASN A 28 -5.96 -7.74 8.39
N ARG A 29 -6.53 -6.56 8.09
CA ARG A 29 -7.50 -6.42 6.99
C ARG A 29 -6.85 -6.66 5.64
N ALA A 30 -5.69 -6.05 5.39
CA ALA A 30 -4.96 -6.28 4.15
C ALA A 30 -4.64 -7.77 3.94
N MET A 31 -4.15 -8.46 4.98
CA MET A 31 -3.94 -9.92 4.93
C MET A 31 -5.24 -10.70 4.74
N ALA A 32 -6.34 -10.31 5.41
CA ALA A 32 -7.63 -10.97 5.26
C ALA A 32 -8.22 -10.85 3.83
N ILE A 33 -7.97 -9.71 3.15
CA ILE A 33 -8.31 -9.51 1.75
C ILE A 33 -7.39 -10.38 0.87
N ALA A 34 -6.07 -10.33 1.08
CA ALA A 34 -5.11 -11.10 0.31
C ALA A 34 -5.40 -12.62 0.33
N ARG A 35 -5.77 -13.19 1.49
CA ARG A 35 -6.16 -14.61 1.62
C ARG A 35 -7.39 -15.01 0.81
N ARG A 36 -8.24 -14.04 0.45
CA ARG A 36 -9.49 -14.26 -0.30
C ARG A 36 -9.36 -13.95 -1.78
N LEU A 37 -8.21 -13.43 -2.21
CA LEU A 37 -7.95 -13.26 -3.63
C LEU A 37 -7.80 -14.64 -4.31
N PRO A 38 -8.13 -14.75 -5.60
CA PRO A 38 -7.96 -16.01 -6.31
C PRO A 38 -6.50 -16.51 -6.21
N PRO A 39 -6.26 -17.82 -6.11
CA PRO A 39 -4.91 -18.37 -6.01
C PRO A 39 -4.01 -17.99 -7.18
N SER A 40 -4.58 -17.61 -8.33
CA SER A 40 -3.85 -17.12 -9.50
C SER A 40 -3.30 -15.70 -9.32
N TRP A 41 -3.68 -14.96 -8.28
CA TRP A 41 -3.16 -13.62 -8.00
C TRP A 41 -1.89 -13.72 -7.15
N ARG A 42 -1.00 -12.73 -7.26
CA ARG A 42 0.19 -12.59 -6.41
C ARG A 42 0.00 -11.38 -5.52
N SER A 43 0.08 -11.58 -4.20
CA SER A 43 -0.02 -10.52 -3.21
C SER A 43 1.33 -10.25 -2.59
N SER A 44 1.62 -8.97 -2.37
CA SER A 44 2.85 -8.52 -1.74
C SER A 44 2.52 -7.30 -0.88
N PHE A 45 3.36 -6.98 0.10
CA PHE A 45 3.04 -6.00 1.14
C PHE A 45 4.11 -4.94 1.31
N PHE A 46 3.66 -3.72 1.62
CA PHE A 46 4.45 -2.67 2.22
C PHE A 46 3.74 -2.21 3.50
N THR A 47 4.43 -2.14 4.63
CA THR A 47 3.79 -1.76 5.88
C THR A 47 4.64 -0.83 6.72
N LEU A 48 3.97 0.05 7.46
CA LEU A 48 4.58 0.82 8.53
C LEU A 48 4.44 0.16 9.91
N SER A 49 3.78 -1.01 9.98
CA SER A 49 3.59 -1.78 11.21
C SER A 49 4.81 -2.62 11.56
N ALA A 50 5.21 -2.62 12.84
CA ALA A 50 6.26 -3.51 13.34
C ALA A 50 5.93 -5.01 13.20
N ALA A 51 4.67 -5.35 12.91
CA ALA A 51 4.23 -6.72 12.69
C ALA A 51 4.49 -7.23 11.27
N ALA A 52 5.34 -6.58 10.48
CA ALA A 52 5.82 -7.09 9.20
C ALA A 52 6.30 -8.57 9.26
N PRO A 53 6.98 -9.06 10.33
CA PRO A 53 7.35 -10.47 10.42
C PRO A 53 6.16 -11.44 10.37
N VAL A 54 4.96 -11.02 10.78
CA VAL A 54 3.73 -11.85 10.67
C VAL A 54 3.36 -12.07 9.22
N VAL A 55 3.46 -11.04 8.38
CA VAL A 55 3.20 -11.11 6.94
C VAL A 55 4.20 -12.07 6.26
N ALA A 56 5.49 -11.95 6.62
CA ALA A 56 6.54 -12.82 6.12
C ALA A 56 6.31 -14.29 6.53
N ALA A 57 5.91 -14.54 7.77
CA ALA A 57 5.60 -15.88 8.28
C ALA A 57 4.43 -16.55 7.54
N GLU A 58 3.54 -15.78 6.92
CA GLU A 58 2.47 -16.28 6.05
C GLU A 58 2.91 -16.50 4.59
N GLY A 59 4.18 -16.26 4.28
CA GLY A 59 4.76 -16.53 2.97
C GLY A 59 4.62 -15.40 1.96
N TRP A 60 4.22 -14.20 2.38
CA TRP A 60 4.19 -13.02 1.50
C TRP A 60 5.48 -12.19 1.59
N GLU A 61 5.92 -11.69 0.44
CA GLU A 61 6.96 -10.67 0.36
C GLU A 61 6.49 -9.37 1.03
N VAL A 62 7.27 -8.85 1.98
CA VAL A 62 6.91 -7.66 2.76
C VAL A 62 8.08 -6.70 2.94
N ASP A 63 7.82 -5.44 2.60
CA ASP A 63 8.71 -4.33 2.90
C ASP A 63 8.22 -3.58 4.15
N TYR A 64 9.16 -3.13 4.97
CA TYR A 64 8.87 -2.46 6.23
C TYR A 64 9.61 -1.12 6.36
N LEU A 65 8.87 -0.06 6.69
CA LEU A 65 9.45 1.20 7.12
C LEU A 65 8.86 1.62 8.47
N ALA A 66 9.70 1.89 9.47
CA ALA A 66 9.22 2.38 10.75
C ALA A 66 8.45 3.70 10.60
N SER A 67 7.31 3.83 11.30
CA SER A 67 6.50 5.06 11.28
C SER A 67 7.23 6.27 11.88
N TYR A 68 6.87 7.49 11.46
CA TYR A 68 7.50 8.75 11.86
C TYR A 68 7.53 9.00 13.39
N ARG A 69 6.64 8.39 14.18
CA ARG A 69 6.58 8.57 15.64
C ARG A 69 7.63 7.78 16.45
N ARG A 70 8.62 7.16 15.81
CA ARG A 70 9.71 6.49 16.53
C ARG A 70 10.92 7.41 16.64
N ALA A 71 11.64 7.33 17.76
CA ALA A 71 12.82 8.16 18.01
C ALA A 71 13.87 8.07 16.87
N ALA A 72 13.99 6.90 16.22
CA ALA A 72 14.89 6.66 15.09
C ALA A 72 14.41 7.23 13.73
N SER A 73 13.22 7.81 13.66
CA SER A 73 12.59 8.24 12.40
C SER A 73 13.02 9.62 11.91
N GLY A 74 13.90 10.32 12.64
CA GLY A 74 14.43 11.62 12.23
C GLY A 74 13.35 12.71 12.10
N THR A 75 13.60 13.71 11.25
CA THR A 75 12.60 14.76 10.98
C THR A 75 11.47 14.25 10.09
N ASP A 76 10.28 14.83 10.21
CA ASP A 76 9.13 14.50 9.34
C ASP A 76 9.46 14.60 7.85
N ARG A 77 10.27 15.60 7.45
CA ARG A 77 10.73 15.77 6.07
C ARG A 77 11.63 14.60 5.64
N ALA A 78 12.65 14.29 6.42
CA ALA A 78 13.58 13.20 6.10
C ALA A 78 12.86 11.85 6.06
N TRP A 79 11.91 11.64 6.96
CA TRP A 79 11.06 10.46 6.97
C TRP A 79 10.19 10.35 5.71
N ASN A 80 9.51 11.43 5.31
CA ASN A 80 8.69 11.44 4.09
C ASN A 80 9.52 11.18 2.82
N LEU A 81 10.74 11.72 2.74
CA LEU A 81 11.65 11.44 1.62
C LEU A 81 12.04 9.96 1.57
N ARG A 82 12.38 9.35 2.71
CA ARG A 82 12.66 7.90 2.80
C ARG A 82 11.46 7.05 2.42
N LEU A 83 10.27 7.42 2.89
CA LEU A 83 9.02 6.76 2.50
C LEU A 83 8.82 6.82 0.98
N GLY A 84 9.02 7.98 0.36
CA GLY A 84 8.92 8.15 -1.08
C GLY A 84 9.89 7.26 -1.85
N ALA A 85 11.18 7.33 -1.51
CA ALA A 85 12.22 6.53 -2.18
C ALA A 85 11.96 5.02 -2.05
N MET A 86 11.56 4.55 -0.86
CA MET A 86 11.25 3.15 -0.65
C MET A 86 10.00 2.71 -1.43
N LEU A 87 8.93 3.51 -1.44
CA LEU A 87 7.74 3.19 -2.22
C LEU A 87 8.03 3.17 -3.72
N GLU A 88 8.84 4.10 -4.21
CA GLU A 88 9.26 4.13 -5.62
C GLU A 88 10.04 2.87 -6.00
N GLN A 89 11.01 2.45 -5.17
CA GLN A 89 11.75 1.21 -5.35
C GLN A 89 10.81 0.00 -5.37
N VAL A 90 9.91 -0.10 -4.38
CA VAL A 90 8.93 -1.20 -4.29
C VAL A 90 8.02 -1.27 -5.51
N LEU A 91 7.55 -0.12 -6.01
CA LEU A 91 6.72 -0.07 -7.21
C LEU A 91 7.50 -0.48 -8.47
N ALA A 92 8.77 -0.08 -8.58
CA ALA A 92 9.63 -0.44 -9.70
C ALA A 92 10.01 -1.93 -9.71
N GLU A 93 10.33 -2.50 -8.54
CA GLU A 93 10.72 -3.91 -8.43
C GLU A 93 9.53 -4.85 -8.56
N ARG A 94 8.41 -4.52 -7.90
CA ARG A 94 7.25 -5.43 -7.82
C ARG A 94 6.29 -5.24 -9.00
N GLU A 95 6.32 -4.06 -9.64
CA GLU A 95 5.46 -3.65 -10.76
C GLU A 95 3.98 -4.08 -10.58
N PRO A 96 3.32 -3.73 -9.46
CA PRO A 96 1.99 -4.22 -9.19
C PRO A 96 0.98 -3.75 -10.24
N ASP A 97 -0.02 -4.58 -10.55
CA ASP A 97 -1.13 -4.21 -11.43
C ASP A 97 -2.17 -3.35 -10.71
N LEU A 98 -2.18 -3.41 -9.37
CA LEU A 98 -3.09 -2.70 -8.47
C LEU A 98 -2.38 -2.44 -7.13
N VAL A 99 -2.56 -1.23 -6.60
CA VAL A 99 -2.15 -0.89 -5.23
C VAL A 99 -3.38 -0.75 -4.34
N VAL A 100 -3.39 -1.41 -3.19
CA VAL A 100 -4.44 -1.27 -2.18
C VAL A 100 -3.84 -0.63 -0.94
N PHE A 101 -4.26 0.58 -0.61
CA PHE A 101 -3.83 1.25 0.61
C PHE A 101 -4.86 1.08 1.73
N ASP A 102 -4.45 0.60 2.90
CA ASP A 102 -5.26 0.58 4.13
C ASP A 102 -4.64 1.49 5.21
N GLY A 103 -5.32 2.60 5.49
CA GLY A 103 -4.89 3.61 6.44
C GLY A 103 -5.93 4.68 6.66
N VAL A 104 -5.77 5.46 7.73
CA VAL A 104 -6.72 6.55 8.08
C VAL A 104 -6.66 7.69 7.06
N HIS A 105 -5.47 8.01 6.56
CA HIS A 105 -5.25 8.97 5.48
C HIS A 105 -4.04 8.50 4.67
N PRO A 106 -4.10 8.54 3.32
CA PRO A 106 -2.93 8.28 2.47
C PRO A 106 -1.80 9.26 2.76
N TYR A 107 -0.57 8.76 2.79
CA TYR A 107 0.62 9.60 2.95
C TYR A 107 0.88 10.42 1.68
N ARG A 108 1.38 11.66 1.83
CA ARG A 108 1.70 12.53 0.68
C ARG A 108 2.63 11.86 -0.32
N ALA A 109 3.64 11.12 0.15
CA ALA A 109 4.56 10.39 -0.73
C ALA A 109 3.83 9.34 -1.57
N LEU A 110 2.90 8.60 -0.95
CA LEU A 110 2.11 7.57 -1.63
C LEU A 110 1.15 8.19 -2.65
N THR A 111 0.42 9.24 -2.28
CA THR A 111 -0.50 9.91 -3.22
C THR A 111 0.24 10.52 -4.39
N HIS A 112 1.36 11.19 -4.13
CA HIS A 112 2.20 11.76 -5.19
C HIS A 112 2.67 10.70 -6.21
N LEU A 113 3.15 9.54 -5.73
CA LEU A 113 3.58 8.45 -6.60
C LEU A 113 2.42 7.83 -7.38
N LEU A 114 1.26 7.62 -6.74
CA LEU A 114 0.11 6.97 -7.37
C LEU A 114 -0.67 7.89 -8.32
N SER A 115 -0.53 9.21 -8.19
CA SER A 115 -1.09 10.19 -9.13
C SER A 115 -0.19 10.42 -10.36
N ALA A 116 1.03 9.87 -10.39
CA ALA A 116 1.94 10.03 -11.53
C ALA A 116 1.43 9.31 -12.78
N ARG A 117 1.72 9.89 -13.96
CA ARG A 117 1.34 9.27 -15.24
C ARG A 117 2.02 7.90 -15.37
N GLY A 118 1.21 6.86 -15.57
CA GLY A 118 1.69 5.48 -15.71
C GLY A 118 1.75 4.70 -14.38
N ALA A 119 1.43 5.33 -13.25
CA ALA A 119 1.26 4.62 -12.00
C ALA A 119 0.15 3.56 -12.07
N PRO A 120 0.26 2.48 -11.29
CA PRO A 120 -0.82 1.51 -11.18
C PRO A 120 -2.07 2.15 -10.55
N PRO A 121 -3.27 1.66 -10.90
CA PRO A 121 -4.50 2.08 -10.29
C PRO A 121 -4.43 1.76 -8.80
N SER A 122 -5.10 2.59 -8.01
CA SER A 122 -5.08 2.46 -6.56
C SER A 122 -6.47 2.42 -5.95
N ILE A 123 -6.63 1.60 -4.92
CA ILE A 123 -7.83 1.54 -4.08
C ILE A 123 -7.45 1.97 -2.67
N TRP A 124 -8.26 2.84 -2.07
CA TRP A 124 -8.16 3.15 -0.65
C TRP A 124 -9.19 2.33 0.15
N CYS A 125 -8.69 1.33 0.87
CA CYS A 125 -9.47 0.56 1.84
C CYS A 125 -9.60 1.34 3.15
N ARG A 126 -10.82 1.68 3.54
CA ARG A 126 -11.11 2.48 4.75
C ARG A 126 -12.18 1.83 5.62
N ARG A 127 -12.03 1.94 6.94
CA ARG A 127 -13.01 1.43 7.93
C ARG A 127 -14.22 2.36 8.15
N PRO A 128 -14.08 3.71 8.21
CA PRO A 128 -15.25 4.57 8.39
C PRO A 128 -16.09 4.61 7.11
N LEU A 129 -17.40 4.42 7.25
CA LEU A 129 -18.36 4.85 6.23
C LEU A 129 -18.34 6.38 6.16
N TRP A 130 -18.49 6.93 4.96
CA TRP A 130 -18.73 8.36 4.81
C TRP A 130 -19.97 8.73 5.61
N ARG A 131 -19.93 9.86 6.33
CA ARG A 131 -21.17 10.45 6.83
C ARG A 131 -22.05 10.75 5.61
N ARG A 132 -23.34 10.43 5.69
CA ARG A 132 -24.30 10.81 4.65
C ARG A 132 -24.15 12.32 4.38
N GLY A 133 -23.92 12.70 3.12
CA GLY A 133 -23.74 14.09 2.70
C GLY A 133 -22.30 14.60 2.67
N SER A 134 -21.29 13.81 3.03
CA SER A 134 -19.89 14.21 2.79
C SER A 134 -19.54 14.05 1.31
N PRO A 135 -18.91 15.07 0.65
CA PRO A 135 -18.44 14.91 -0.71
C PRO A 135 -17.44 13.77 -0.73
N ALA A 136 -17.68 12.75 -1.56
CA ALA A 136 -16.73 11.68 -1.81
C ALA A 136 -15.48 12.34 -2.41
N ALA A 137 -14.50 12.69 -1.57
CA ALA A 137 -13.24 13.25 -2.01
C ALA A 137 -12.62 12.25 -2.97
N ALA A 138 -12.61 12.65 -4.24
CA ALA A 138 -11.94 11.97 -5.33
C ALA A 138 -10.50 11.68 -4.90
N LEU A 139 -10.09 10.43 -5.10
CA LEU A 139 -8.68 10.04 -5.14
C LEU A 139 -8.16 10.28 -6.55
#